data_AF-A0A2S7X885-F1
#
_entry.id   AF-A0A2S7X885-F1
#
_cell.length_a   1.000
_cell.length_b   1.000
_cell.length_c   1.000
_cell.angle_alpha   90.00
_cell.angle_beta   90.00
_cell.angle_gamma   90.00
#
_symmetry.space_group_name_H-M   'P 1'
#
loop_
_entity.id
_entity.type
_entity.pdbx_description
1 polymer ?
#
loop_
_entity_poly.entity_id
_entity_poly.type
_entity_poly.pdbx_seq_one_letter_code
_entity_poly.pdbx_strand_id
1 'polypeptide(L)'
;MLSVNSYFEDKVKSIGFEQNSNAISVGVMLPGNYTFGTNAAEKMTVVTGALEIKRTTDVDWVVFSSGESFSVEGNSSFDVKVSIETAYLCEYL
;
A
#
# COMPACT_ATOMS: atom_id res chain seq x y z
N MET A 1 -19.47 5.42 -5.79
CA MET A 1 -19.84 4.72 -4.53
C MET A 1 -18.56 4.30 -3.85
N LEU A 2 -18.48 4.33 -2.52
CA LEU A 2 -17.27 3.88 -1.80
C LEU A 2 -17.22 2.35 -1.79
N SER A 3 -16.05 1.77 -2.04
CA SER A 3 -15.78 0.34 -1.93
C SER A 3 -14.99 0.07 -0.67
N VAL A 4 -15.51 -0.75 0.26
CA VAL A 4 -14.82 -1.06 1.52
C VAL A 4 -14.31 -2.49 1.46
N ASN A 5 -12.99 -2.66 1.57
CA ASN A 5 -12.33 -3.96 1.47
C ASN A 5 -11.61 -4.31 2.77
N SER A 6 -11.46 -5.61 3.01
CA SER A 6 -10.75 -6.18 4.15
C SER A 6 -9.86 -7.33 3.69
N TYR A 7 -8.66 -7.39 4.23
CA TYR A 7 -7.64 -8.37 3.89
C TYR A 7 -6.97 -8.89 5.17
N PHE A 8 -6.32 -10.05 5.07
CA PHE A 8 -5.49 -10.62 6.15
C PHE A 8 -6.20 -10.67 7.52
N GLU A 9 -7.42 -11.19 7.56
CA GLU A 9 -8.25 -11.25 8.79
C GLU A 9 -8.47 -9.87 9.42
N ASP A 10 -8.95 -8.91 8.61
CA ASP A 10 -9.22 -7.52 9.02
C ASP A 10 -8.00 -6.70 9.45
N LYS A 11 -6.78 -7.23 9.33
CA LYS A 11 -5.54 -6.49 9.66
C LYS A 11 -5.19 -5.41 8.65
N VAL A 12 -5.75 -5.48 7.44
CA VAL A 12 -5.65 -4.40 6.45
C VAL A 12 -7.03 -4.08 5.95
N LYS A 13 -7.41 -2.80 5.97
CA LYS A 13 -8.69 -2.33 5.42
C LYS A 13 -8.47 -1.15 4.50
N SER A 14 -9.26 -1.06 3.45
CA SER A 14 -9.20 0.05 2.50
C SER A 14 -10.59 0.55 2.09
N ILE A 15 -10.63 1.80 1.67
CA ILE A 15 -11.77 2.48 1.06
C ILE A 15 -11.33 2.93 -0.33
N GLY A 16 -11.85 2.25 -1.35
CA GLY A 16 -11.69 2.62 -2.76
C GLY A 16 -12.73 3.64 -3.19
N PHE A 17 -12.32 4.61 -4.00
CA PHE A 17 -13.17 5.63 -4.60
C PHE A 17 -12.58 6.12 -5.94
N GLU A 18 -13.32 6.96 -6.65
CA GLU A 18 -12.84 7.59 -7.88
C GLU A 18 -12.52 9.07 -7.61
N GLN A 19 -11.40 9.54 -8.14
CA GLN A 19 -11.03 10.95 -8.14
C GLN A 19 -10.56 11.33 -9.55
N ASN A 20 -11.24 12.29 -10.19
CA ASN A 20 -10.96 12.72 -11.57
C ASN A 20 -10.87 11.54 -12.56
N SER A 21 -11.82 10.60 -12.46
CA SER A 21 -11.88 9.36 -13.26
C SER A 21 -10.77 8.33 -13.01
N ASN A 22 -9.91 8.54 -12.00
CA ASN A 22 -8.91 7.56 -11.57
C ASN A 22 -9.41 6.80 -10.34
N ALA A 23 -9.30 5.48 -10.36
CA ALA A 23 -9.51 4.66 -9.18
C ALA A 23 -8.36 4.88 -8.20
N ILE A 24 -8.70 5.10 -6.94
CA ILE A 24 -7.76 5.38 -5.86
C ILE A 24 -8.27 4.73 -4.57
N SER A 25 -7.39 4.41 -3.64
CA SER A 25 -7.81 3.92 -2.32
C SER A 25 -6.99 4.51 -1.19
N VAL A 26 -7.62 4.64 -0.03
CA VAL A 26 -6.94 4.88 1.24
C VAL A 26 -7.16 3.69 2.16
N GLY A 27 -6.19 3.38 3.01
CA GLY A 27 -6.33 2.25 3.92
C GLY A 27 -5.44 2.35 5.14
N VAL A 28 -5.61 1.39 6.06
CA VAL A 28 -4.79 1.24 7.26
C VAL A 28 -4.31 -0.21 7.33
N MET A 29 -3.02 -0.37 7.64
CA MET A 29 -2.38 -1.66 7.95
C MET A 29 -2.03 -1.70 9.43
N LEU A 30 -2.43 -2.78 10.12
CA LEU A 30 -1.97 -3.08 11.47
C LEU A 30 -0.54 -3.65 11.44
N PRO A 31 0.15 -3.74 12.59
CA PRO A 31 1.45 -4.40 12.67
C PRO A 31 1.41 -5.85 12.17
N GLY A 32 2.38 -6.20 11.31
CA GLY A 32 2.41 -7.48 10.64
C GLY A 32 3.34 -7.52 9.43
N ASN A 33 3.37 -8.67 8.75
CA ASN A 33 4.08 -8.86 7.49
C ASN A 33 3.07 -9.31 6.44
N TYR A 34 3.10 -8.69 5.27
CA TYR A 34 2.13 -8.87 4.21
C TYR A 34 2.82 -8.95 2.85
N THR A 35 2.23 -9.68 1.92
CA THR A 35 2.66 -9.69 0.52
C THR A 35 1.48 -9.22 -0.33
N PHE A 36 1.72 -8.21 -1.17
CA PHE A 36 0.73 -7.66 -2.09
C PHE A 36 1.16 -7.94 -3.53
N GLY A 37 0.19 -8.33 -4.36
CA GLY A 37 0.37 -8.47 -5.81
C GLY A 37 -0.26 -7.28 -6.54
N THR A 38 0.35 -6.86 -7.64
CA THR A 38 -0.10 -5.73 -8.45
C THR A 38 -0.49 -6.20 -9.84
N ASN A 39 -1.63 -5.72 -10.35
CA ASN A 39 -2.02 -5.93 -11.74
C ASN A 39 -1.55 -4.75 -12.62
N ALA A 40 -1.81 -3.52 -12.16
CA ALA A 40 -1.32 -2.29 -12.76
C ALA A 40 -0.20 -1.70 -11.87
N ALA A 41 0.57 -0.77 -12.42
CA ALA A 41 1.54 -0.04 -11.61
C ALA A 41 0.82 0.81 -10.57
N GLU A 42 1.40 0.92 -9.39
CA GLU A 42 0.80 1.66 -8.27
C GLU A 42 1.85 2.60 -7.65
N LYS A 43 1.36 3.73 -7.16
CA LYS A 43 2.09 4.64 -6.27
C LYS A 43 1.46 4.57 -4.90
N MET A 44 2.25 4.15 -3.93
CA MET A 44 1.89 4.11 -2.52
C MET A 44 2.47 5.34 -1.83
N THR A 45 1.66 6.01 -1.02
CA THR A 45 2.10 7.11 -0.17
C THR A 45 1.73 6.81 1.27
N VAL A 46 2.69 6.89 2.18
CA VAL A 46 2.44 6.74 3.61
C VAL A 46 1.81 8.04 4.11
N VAL A 47 0.56 7.96 4.59
CA VAL A 47 -0.16 9.12 5.12
C VAL A 47 0.27 9.39 6.56
N THR A 48 0.31 8.35 7.40
CA THR A 48 0.87 8.40 8.75
C THR A 48 1.39 7.03 9.15
N GLY A 49 2.44 6.97 9.97
CA GLY A 49 3.15 5.74 10.31
C GLY A 49 4.39 5.51 9.44
N ALA A 50 4.74 4.24 9.22
CA ALA A 50 5.88 3.82 8.41
C ALA A 50 5.68 2.42 7.82
N LEU A 51 6.10 2.24 6.57
CA LEU A 51 6.14 0.96 5.88
C LEU A 51 7.58 0.60 5.53
N GLU A 52 8.01 -0.60 5.90
CA GLU A 52 9.25 -1.19 5.40
C GLU A 52 8.88 -2.13 4.26
N ILE A 53 9.33 -1.86 3.04
CA ILE A 53 8.91 -2.61 1.84
C ILE A 53 10.09 -3.25 1.12
N LYS A 54 9.81 -4.34 0.41
CA LYS A 54 10.77 -4.98 -0.49
C LYS A 54 10.06 -5.38 -1.79
N ARG A 55 10.42 -4.73 -2.89
CA ARG A 55 9.98 -5.10 -4.24
C ARG A 55 10.81 -6.26 -4.76
N THR A 56 10.31 -6.91 -5.80
CA THR A 56 11.06 -7.97 -6.52
C THR A 56 12.40 -7.49 -7.07
N THR A 57 12.54 -6.19 -7.34
CA THR A 57 13.75 -5.54 -7.85
C THR A 57 14.68 -5.02 -6.75
N ASP A 58 14.23 -4.97 -5.50
CA ASP A 58 15.04 -4.46 -4.40
C ASP A 58 15.97 -5.55 -3.84
N VAL A 59 17.23 -5.18 -3.60
CA VAL A 59 18.19 -6.06 -2.90
C VAL A 59 17.82 -6.16 -1.41
N ASP A 60 17.55 -5.00 -0.81
CA ASP A 60 17.30 -4.82 0.62
C ASP A 60 15.92 -4.21 0.88
N TRP A 61 15.48 -4.27 2.13
CA TRP A 61 14.26 -3.60 2.57
C TRP A 61 14.47 -2.08 2.64
N VAL A 62 13.45 -1.32 2.26
CA VAL A 62 13.48 0.15 2.27
C VAL A 62 12.33 0.69 3.11
N VAL A 63 12.64 1.62 4.01
CA VAL A 63 11.63 2.24 4.89
C VAL A 63 11.10 3.52 4.25
N PHE A 64 9.79 3.67 4.24
CA PHE A 64 9.06 4.88 3.87
C PHE A 64 8.25 5.37 5.06
N SER A 65 8.48 6.60 5.46
CA SER A 65 7.84 7.30 6.57
C SER A 65 6.70 8.19 6.08
N SER A 66 5.97 8.78 7.02
CA SER A 66 4.84 9.68 6.73
C SER A 66 5.21 10.79 5.73
N GLY A 67 4.42 10.93 4.67
CA GLY A 67 4.63 11.86 3.56
C GLY A 67 5.47 11.31 2.41
N GLU A 68 6.18 10.19 2.61
CA GLU A 68 7.00 9.58 1.57
C GLU A 68 6.19 8.62 0.69
N SER A 69 6.62 8.47 -0.56
CA SER A 69 5.98 7.61 -1.55
C SER A 69 6.97 6.65 -2.21
N PHE A 70 6.44 5.53 -2.68
CA PHE A 70 7.16 4.59 -3.55
C PHE A 70 6.26 4.09 -4.67
N SER A 71 6.89 3.67 -5.77
CA SER A 71 6.21 3.04 -6.89
C SER A 71 6.50 1.54 -6.93
N VAL A 72 5.49 0.78 -7.32
CA VAL A 72 5.55 -0.65 -7.58
C VAL A 72 5.09 -0.90 -9.02
N GLU A 73 5.81 -1.76 -9.72
CA GLU A 73 5.50 -2.10 -11.10
C GLU A 73 4.22 -2.93 -11.19
N GLY A 74 3.51 -2.85 -12.32
CA GLY A 74 2.38 -3.73 -12.59
C GLY A 74 2.81 -5.16 -12.90
N ASN A 75 1.90 -6.11 -12.76
CA ASN A 75 2.17 -7.55 -12.89
C ASN A 75 3.35 -8.01 -12.00
N SER A 76 3.44 -7.48 -10.79
CA SER A 76 4.54 -7.72 -9.86
C SER A 76 4.00 -8.01 -8.46
N SER A 77 4.89 -7.99 -7.47
CA SER A 77 4.54 -8.07 -6.06
C SER A 77 5.56 -7.34 -5.20
N PHE A 78 5.18 -7.05 -3.97
CA PHE A 78 6.06 -6.49 -2.96
C PHE A 78 5.66 -6.98 -1.58
N ASP A 79 6.67 -7.19 -0.75
CA ASP A 79 6.49 -7.50 0.66
C ASP A 79 6.49 -6.20 1.48
N VAL A 80 5.72 -6.21 2.56
CA VAL A 80 5.55 -5.07 3.48
C VAL A 80 5.66 -5.58 4.92
N LYS A 81 6.53 -4.95 5.71
CA LYS A 81 6.50 -5.04 7.17
C LYS A 81 5.96 -3.75 7.75
N VAL A 82 5.09 -3.92 8.74
CA VAL A 82 4.42 -2.84 9.45
C VAL A 82 4.75 -3.02 10.91
N SER A 83 5.46 -2.05 11.50
CA SER A 83 5.83 -2.08 12.93
C SER A 83 4.85 -1.30 13.81
N ILE A 84 4.12 -0.35 13.22
CA ILE A 84 3.10 0.50 13.86
C ILE A 84 1.91 0.66 12.92
N GLU A 85 0.70 0.85 13.45
CA GLU A 85 -0.48 1.11 12.62
C GLU A 85 -0.21 2.24 11.63
N THR A 86 -0.36 1.94 10.34
CA THR A 86 0.10 2.83 9.26
C THR A 86 -1.01 3.04 8.25
N ALA A 87 -1.36 4.31 8.02
CA ALA A 87 -2.31 4.70 6.99
C ALA A 87 -1.60 5.01 5.68
N TYR A 88 -2.23 4.65 4.57
CA TYR A 88 -1.67 4.84 3.23
C TYR A 88 -2.70 5.36 2.23
N LEU A 89 -2.17 5.93 1.14
CA LEU A 89 -2.87 6.24 -0.10
C LEU A 89 -2.25 5.38 -1.21
N CYS A 90 -3.09 4.77 -2.04
CA CYS A 90 -2.69 3.98 -3.20
C CYS A 90 -3.35 4.56 -4.45
N GLU A 91 -2.53 4.97 -5.42
CA GLU A 91 -2.92 5.52 -6.71
C GLU A 91 -2.45 4.58 -7.83
N TYR A 92 -3.31 4.24 -8.78
CA TYR A 92 -2.86 3.56 -10.00
C TYR A 92 -2.10 4.54 -10.91
N LEU A 93 -1.05 4.04 -11.57
CA LEU A 93 -0.18 4.78 -12.51
C LEU A 93 -0.42 4.39 -13.97
#